data_AF-A0A9Q3AF51-F1
#
_entry.id   AF-A0A9Q3AF51-F1
#
_cell.length_a   1.000
_cell.length_b   1.000
_cell.length_c   1.000
_cell.angle_alpha   90.00
_cell.angle_beta   90.00
_cell.angle_gamma   90.00
#
_symmetry.space_group_name_H-M   'P 1'
#
loop_
_entity.id
_entity.type
_entity.pdbx_description
1 polymer ?
#
loop_
_entity_poly.entity_id
_entity_poly.type
_entity_poly.pdbx_seq_one_letter_code
_entity_poly.pdbx_strand_id
1 'polypeptide(L)'
;MIEGNQWAPVSGIFWQTVPSILDGSRWLLDLDGSSFFITIFGALVGAFAGAWAAQRSARNGKRRDELVAEIRVINAGVILSHSIFESTLSAKLEYIAPAKERYEAEKARYLKAIESPPASGEIFINFELQYFPESPTQVGQLQPLVLQQGSTPALRAITALVESNGLLNEAVRLRNEYLGVFERKEIPSRFTYQDLYFGLVAQDGRNQQFSSAVAAVSSYTDNVLYFSKRLCDFLSLHGERLKKELSKVSGERVGIVQFNFKEVEEKGLCPPPEKYQAWEDGYAEVHRHPWWRRWCR
;
A
#
# COMPACT_ATOMS: atom_id res chain seq x y z
N MET A 1 -13.35 -21.72 -48.38
CA MET A 1 -12.89 -20.71 -49.36
C MET A 1 -13.75 -19.48 -49.21
N ILE A 2 -13.24 -18.46 -48.52
CA ILE A 2 -13.50 -17.04 -48.78
C ILE A 2 -12.17 -16.33 -48.54
N GLU A 3 -11.81 -15.51 -49.51
CA GLU A 3 -10.53 -14.85 -49.71
C GLU A 3 -10.26 -13.73 -48.71
N GLY A 4 -8.98 -13.37 -48.62
CA GLY A 4 -8.42 -12.45 -47.65
C GLY A 4 -8.75 -10.99 -47.92
N ASN A 5 -8.83 -10.23 -46.82
CA ASN A 5 -8.71 -8.79 -46.82
C ASN A 5 -7.40 -8.43 -46.12
N GLN A 6 -6.39 -8.12 -46.93
CA GLN A 6 -5.20 -7.39 -46.52
C GLN A 6 -5.55 -5.91 -46.38
N TRP A 7 -5.29 -5.33 -45.22
CA TRP A 7 -5.05 -3.90 -45.08
C TRP A 7 -3.59 -3.70 -44.67
N ALA A 8 -2.87 -2.93 -45.49
CA ALA A 8 -1.47 -2.58 -45.34
C ALA A 8 -1.23 -1.59 -44.18
N PRO A 9 -0.02 -1.52 -43.61
CA PRO A 9 0.30 -0.56 -42.55
C PRO A 9 0.40 0.85 -43.13
N VAL A 10 -0.48 1.75 -42.67
CA VAL A 10 -0.35 3.18 -42.93
C VAL A 10 0.72 3.73 -41.99
N SER A 11 1.85 4.10 -42.57
CA SER A 11 2.93 4.85 -41.96
C SER A 11 2.43 6.10 -41.23
N GLY A 12 2.40 6.03 -39.90
CA GLY A 12 2.33 7.19 -39.01
C GLY A 12 3.67 7.31 -38.28
N ILE A 13 4.48 8.28 -38.68
CA ILE A 13 5.73 8.64 -38.02
C ILE A 13 5.38 9.08 -36.59
N PHE A 14 5.71 8.25 -35.59
CA PHE A 14 5.70 8.69 -34.20
C PHE A 14 6.89 9.62 -33.99
N TRP A 15 6.62 10.92 -33.95
CA TRP A 15 7.52 11.84 -33.27
C TRP A 15 7.49 11.47 -31.79
N GLN A 16 8.45 10.67 -31.34
CA GLN A 16 8.83 10.68 -29.93
C GLN A 16 9.44 12.06 -29.68
N THR A 17 8.60 13.02 -29.29
CA THR A 17 9.08 14.15 -28.50
C THR A 17 9.72 13.55 -27.26
N VAL A 18 11.03 13.71 -27.14
CA VAL A 18 11.80 13.32 -25.95
C VAL A 18 11.02 13.78 -24.72
N PRO A 19 10.65 12.88 -23.79
CA PRO A 19 9.86 13.28 -22.64
C PRO A 19 10.61 14.37 -21.89
N SER A 20 10.04 15.57 -21.86
CA SER A 20 10.53 16.64 -21.01
C SER A 20 10.33 16.20 -19.57
N ILE A 21 11.35 16.40 -18.73
CA ILE A 21 11.43 16.07 -17.29
C ILE A 21 10.32 16.76 -16.44
N LEU A 22 9.32 17.38 -17.07
CA LEU A 22 8.28 18.18 -16.42
C LEU A 22 6.87 17.54 -16.43
N ASP A 23 6.66 16.40 -17.08
CA ASP A 23 5.41 15.60 -16.96
C ASP A 23 5.54 14.55 -15.84
N GLY A 24 5.55 15.05 -14.60
CA GLY A 24 6.15 14.44 -13.41
C GLY A 24 5.51 13.19 -12.78
N SER A 25 4.52 12.52 -13.39
CA SER A 25 3.89 11.32 -12.78
C SER A 25 3.57 10.18 -13.74
N ARG A 26 3.68 10.36 -15.06
CA ARG A 26 3.43 9.26 -16.02
C ARG A 26 4.52 8.19 -15.99
N TRP A 27 5.76 8.58 -15.67
CA TRP A 27 6.86 7.63 -15.48
C TRP A 27 6.63 6.64 -14.35
N LEU A 28 5.75 6.92 -13.38
CA LEU A 28 5.40 6.00 -12.29
C LEU A 28 4.45 4.88 -12.77
N LEU A 29 3.69 5.11 -13.84
CA LEU A 29 2.75 4.14 -14.42
C LEU A 29 3.44 3.12 -15.33
N ASP A 30 4.61 3.45 -15.90
CA ASP A 30 5.42 2.58 -16.77
C ASP A 30 6.48 1.75 -16.02
N LEU A 31 6.49 1.80 -14.68
CA LEU A 31 7.38 0.97 -13.87
C LEU A 31 6.73 -0.39 -13.63
N ASP A 32 7.15 -1.38 -14.40
CA ASP A 32 6.98 -2.78 -14.01
C ASP A 32 7.64 -2.96 -12.62
N GLY A 33 6.82 -2.95 -11.56
CA GLY A 33 7.23 -2.63 -10.20
C GLY A 33 8.42 -3.46 -9.72
N SER A 34 8.53 -4.71 -10.16
CA SER A 34 9.63 -5.60 -9.80
C SER A 34 11.02 -5.06 -10.15
N SER A 35 11.21 -4.49 -11.34
CA SER A 35 12.53 -4.09 -11.84
C SER A 35 13.00 -2.77 -11.24
N PHE A 36 12.09 -1.83 -11.00
CA PHE A 36 12.41 -0.55 -10.38
C PHE A 36 12.78 -0.71 -8.90
N PHE A 37 11.98 -1.46 -8.13
CA PHE A 37 12.29 -1.74 -6.74
C PHE A 37 13.64 -2.49 -6.65
N ILE A 38 13.83 -3.59 -7.39
CA ILE A 38 15.09 -4.37 -7.34
C ILE A 38 16.31 -3.53 -7.75
N THR A 39 16.21 -2.69 -8.79
CA THR A 39 17.33 -1.86 -9.25
C THR A 39 17.70 -0.79 -8.22
N ILE A 40 16.70 -0.12 -7.63
CA ILE A 40 16.94 0.88 -6.58
C ILE A 40 17.47 0.21 -5.30
N PHE A 41 16.89 -0.90 -4.86
CA PHE A 41 17.35 -1.63 -3.67
C PHE A 41 18.75 -2.22 -3.88
N GLY A 42 19.02 -2.85 -5.03
CA GLY A 42 20.33 -3.39 -5.36
C GLY A 42 21.41 -2.30 -5.40
N ALA A 43 21.10 -1.16 -6.00
CA ALA A 43 22.01 -0.01 -6.02
C ALA A 43 22.21 0.60 -4.63
N LEU A 44 21.14 0.78 -3.84
CA LEU A 44 21.22 1.38 -2.50
C LEU A 44 21.93 0.46 -1.51
N VAL A 45 21.54 -0.82 -1.44
CA VAL A 45 22.14 -1.81 -0.53
C VAL A 45 23.60 -2.08 -0.93
N GLY A 46 23.90 -2.20 -2.24
CA GLY A 46 25.26 -2.40 -2.75
C GLY A 46 26.17 -1.20 -2.51
N ALA A 47 25.71 0.02 -2.79
CA ALA A 47 26.46 1.24 -2.51
C ALA A 47 26.67 1.45 -1.00
N PHE A 48 25.71 1.05 -0.18
CA PHE A 48 25.77 1.22 1.27
C PHE A 48 26.71 0.21 1.96
N ALA A 49 26.65 -1.07 1.59
CA ALA A 49 27.60 -2.08 2.07
C ALA A 49 29.05 -1.74 1.65
N GLY A 50 29.24 -1.25 0.42
CA GLY A 50 30.54 -0.79 -0.08
C GLY A 50 31.08 0.44 0.67
N ALA A 51 30.22 1.40 1.02
CA ALA A 51 30.62 2.60 1.76
C ALA A 51 30.98 2.30 3.23
N TRP A 52 30.24 1.39 3.89
CA TRP A 52 30.51 0.99 5.28
C TRP A 52 31.81 0.19 5.42
N ALA A 53 32.13 -0.68 4.45
CA ALA A 53 33.35 -1.50 4.46
C ALA A 53 34.65 -0.71 4.14
N ALA A 54 34.56 0.45 3.49
CA ALA A 54 35.74 1.08 2.86
C ALA A 54 36.48 2.15 3.70
N GLN A 55 35.97 2.68 4.82
CA GLN A 55 36.50 3.96 5.31
C GLN A 55 37.27 3.94 6.65
N ARG A 56 38.61 3.89 6.48
CA ARG A 56 39.65 4.31 7.44
C ARG A 56 40.43 5.51 6.89
N SER A 57 39.87 6.74 7.01
CA SER A 57 40.62 8.01 7.16
C SER A 57 39.68 9.23 7.26
N ALA A 58 40.00 10.17 8.17
CA ALA A 58 39.34 11.46 8.46
C ALA A 58 37.91 11.46 9.07
N ARG A 59 37.81 11.73 10.39
CA ARG A 59 36.57 11.66 11.20
C ARG A 59 35.43 12.63 10.77
N ASN A 60 35.74 13.82 10.26
CA ASN A 60 34.70 14.81 9.90
C ASN A 60 34.13 14.62 8.50
N GLY A 61 34.99 14.29 7.51
CA GLY A 61 34.55 13.92 6.16
C GLY A 61 33.68 12.66 6.19
N LYS A 62 34.11 11.65 6.96
CA LYS A 62 33.33 10.42 7.17
C LYS A 62 31.93 10.70 7.71
N ARG A 63 31.80 11.52 8.76
CA ARG A 63 30.49 11.80 9.35
C ARG A 63 29.56 12.55 8.40
N ARG A 64 30.09 13.47 7.60
CA ARG A 64 29.35 14.15 6.53
C ARG A 64 28.84 13.13 5.51
N ASP A 65 29.74 12.30 4.98
CA ASP A 65 29.42 11.34 3.92
C ASP A 65 28.38 10.31 4.40
N GLU A 66 28.48 9.85 5.64
CA GLU A 66 27.49 9.00 6.31
C GLU A 66 26.11 9.67 6.37
N LEU A 67 26.02 10.91 6.86
CA LEU A 67 24.76 11.63 6.99
C LEU A 67 24.12 11.92 5.62
N VAL A 68 24.93 12.25 4.61
CA VAL A 68 24.44 12.45 3.24
C VAL A 68 23.90 11.14 2.66
N ALA A 69 24.62 10.03 2.85
CA ALA A 69 24.18 8.71 2.41
C ALA A 69 22.87 8.30 3.11
N GLU A 70 22.79 8.49 4.43
CA GLU A 70 21.61 8.20 5.24
C GLU A 70 20.39 9.02 4.78
N ILE A 71 20.55 10.33 4.56
CA ILE A 71 19.47 11.19 4.03
C ILE A 71 19.00 10.72 2.66
N ARG A 72 19.90 10.27 1.78
CA ARG A 72 19.53 9.73 0.46
C ARG A 72 18.73 8.44 0.58
N VAL A 73 19.12 7.54 1.49
CA VAL A 73 18.37 6.32 1.79
C VAL A 73 16.98 6.64 2.34
N ILE A 74 16.87 7.63 3.24
CA ILE A 74 15.59 8.11 3.76
C ILE A 74 14.69 8.66 2.65
N ASN A 75 15.23 9.49 1.76
CA ASN A 75 14.48 10.00 0.61
C ASN A 75 13.96 8.88 -0.29
N ALA A 76 14.79 7.87 -0.57
CA ALA A 76 14.35 6.68 -1.28
C ALA A 76 13.21 5.98 -0.53
N GLY A 77 13.34 5.77 0.78
CA GLY A 77 12.28 5.20 1.61
C GLY A 77 10.97 5.99 1.54
N VAL A 78 11.01 7.32 1.55
CA VAL A 78 9.82 8.19 1.41
C VAL A 78 9.17 8.01 0.03
N ILE A 79 9.96 8.02 -1.06
CA ILE A 79 9.46 7.82 -2.43
C ILE A 79 8.77 6.46 -2.58
N LEU A 80 9.40 5.40 -2.08
CA LEU A 80 8.87 4.05 -2.19
C LEU A 80 7.61 3.87 -1.34
N SER A 81 7.59 4.44 -0.14
CA SER A 81 6.39 4.45 0.72
C SER A 81 5.22 5.17 0.06
N HIS A 82 5.49 6.29 -0.60
CA HIS A 82 4.48 7.03 -1.36
C HIS A 82 3.99 6.25 -2.60
N SER A 83 4.88 5.55 -3.31
CA SER A 83 4.49 4.69 -4.43
C SER A 83 3.54 3.57 -3.98
N ILE A 84 3.78 2.97 -2.81
CA ILE A 84 2.86 1.99 -2.19
C ILE A 84 1.50 2.65 -1.90
N PHE A 85 1.52 3.85 -1.32
CA PHE A 85 0.31 4.62 -1.02
C PHE A 85 -0.53 4.87 -2.28
N GLU A 86 0.08 5.43 -3.32
CA GLU A 86 -0.59 5.76 -4.59
C GLU A 86 -1.16 4.51 -5.28
N SER A 87 -0.37 3.43 -5.40
CA SER A 87 -0.85 2.19 -6.00
C SER A 87 -2.05 1.60 -5.24
N THR A 88 -1.99 1.62 -3.91
CA THR A 88 -3.10 1.15 -3.06
C THR A 88 -4.32 2.06 -3.18
N LEU A 89 -4.11 3.37 -3.30
CA LEU A 89 -5.19 4.35 -3.44
C LEU A 89 -5.91 4.18 -4.79
N SER A 90 -5.17 4.02 -5.88
CA SER A 90 -5.72 3.69 -7.19
C SER A 90 -6.55 2.41 -7.14
N ALA A 91 -6.02 1.33 -6.54
CA ALA A 91 -6.76 0.08 -6.37
C ALA A 91 -8.06 0.26 -5.57
N LYS A 92 -8.00 1.05 -4.49
CA LYS A 92 -9.16 1.40 -3.68
C LYS A 92 -10.26 2.06 -4.51
N LEU A 93 -9.89 3.08 -5.28
CA LEU A 93 -10.81 3.90 -6.07
C LEU A 93 -11.37 3.16 -7.28
N GLU A 94 -10.53 2.42 -7.99
CA GLU A 94 -10.88 1.81 -9.28
C GLU A 94 -11.76 0.58 -9.12
N TYR A 95 -11.48 -0.29 -8.16
CA TYR A 95 -12.19 -1.58 -8.09
C TYR A 95 -12.52 -2.07 -6.67
N ILE A 96 -11.74 -1.80 -5.63
CA ILE A 96 -12.01 -2.37 -4.30
C ILE A 96 -13.24 -1.72 -3.65
N ALA A 97 -13.27 -0.40 -3.53
CA ALA A 97 -14.40 0.29 -2.88
C ALA A 97 -15.70 0.13 -3.68
N PRO A 98 -15.72 0.33 -5.01
CA PRO A 98 -16.93 0.11 -5.80
C PRO A 98 -17.48 -1.32 -5.70
N ALA A 99 -16.61 -2.34 -5.70
CA ALA A 99 -17.06 -3.72 -5.57
C ALA A 99 -17.66 -4.02 -4.18
N LYS A 100 -17.07 -3.49 -3.11
CA LYS A 100 -17.63 -3.63 -1.76
C LYS A 100 -18.98 -2.93 -1.64
N GLU A 101 -19.11 -1.72 -2.17
CA GLU A 101 -20.37 -0.97 -2.18
C GLU A 101 -21.46 -1.73 -2.95
N ARG A 102 -21.15 -2.23 -4.14
CA ARG A 102 -22.09 -3.07 -4.92
C ARG A 102 -22.48 -4.33 -4.15
N TYR A 103 -21.51 -5.02 -3.54
CA TYR A 103 -21.75 -6.21 -2.75
C TYR A 103 -22.70 -5.95 -1.57
N GLU A 104 -22.46 -4.90 -0.77
CA GLU A 104 -23.30 -4.56 0.38
C GLU A 104 -24.68 -4.05 -0.03
N ALA A 105 -24.76 -3.23 -1.08
CA ALA A 105 -26.03 -2.75 -1.62
C ALA A 105 -26.89 -3.91 -2.15
N GLU A 106 -26.27 -4.85 -2.86
CA GLU A 106 -26.95 -6.04 -3.37
C GLU A 106 -27.43 -6.95 -2.23
N LYS A 107 -26.60 -7.17 -1.23
CA LYS A 107 -26.95 -7.93 -0.03
C LYS A 107 -28.16 -7.32 0.68
N ALA A 108 -28.15 -6.00 0.90
CA ALA A 108 -29.26 -5.29 1.51
C ALA A 108 -30.54 -5.40 0.67
N ARG A 109 -30.43 -5.27 -0.66
CA ARG A 109 -31.57 -5.44 -1.58
C ARG A 109 -32.15 -6.85 -1.50
N TYR A 110 -31.29 -7.87 -1.50
CA TYR A 110 -31.69 -9.27 -1.42
C TYR A 110 -32.42 -9.58 -0.10
N LEU A 111 -31.86 -9.15 1.03
CA LEU A 111 -32.48 -9.35 2.33
C LEU A 111 -33.87 -8.70 2.42
N LYS A 112 -34.02 -7.47 1.89
CA LYS A 112 -35.31 -6.79 1.82
C LYS A 112 -36.32 -7.53 0.92
N ALA A 113 -35.86 -8.08 -0.19
CA ALA A 113 -36.72 -8.84 -1.10
C ALA A 113 -37.19 -10.17 -0.51
N ILE A 114 -36.41 -10.79 0.39
CA ILE A 114 -36.87 -11.96 1.16
C ILE A 114 -37.97 -11.56 2.15
N GLU A 115 -37.81 -10.45 2.86
CA GLU A 115 -38.78 -9.96 3.84
C GLU A 115 -40.08 -9.46 3.19
N SER A 116 -39.99 -8.89 1.98
CA SER A 116 -41.11 -8.37 1.22
C SER A 116 -41.00 -8.79 -0.25
N PRO A 117 -41.43 -10.02 -0.57
CA PRO A 117 -41.31 -10.57 -1.93
C PRO A 117 -42.01 -9.70 -2.97
N PRO A 118 -41.40 -9.50 -4.15
CA PRO A 118 -42.04 -8.77 -5.24
C PRO A 118 -43.27 -9.52 -5.74
N ALA A 119 -44.23 -8.80 -6.33
CA ALA A 119 -45.46 -9.38 -6.87
C ALA A 119 -45.21 -10.41 -7.99
N SER A 120 -44.07 -10.32 -8.68
CA SER A 120 -43.63 -11.31 -9.67
C SER A 120 -43.21 -12.65 -9.05
N GLY A 121 -42.91 -12.69 -7.74
CA GLY A 121 -42.36 -13.85 -7.05
C GLY A 121 -40.86 -14.11 -7.34
N GLU A 122 -40.27 -13.43 -8.32
CA GLU A 122 -38.88 -13.61 -8.74
C GLU A 122 -37.96 -12.54 -8.12
N ILE A 123 -36.85 -12.99 -7.53
CA ILE A 123 -35.81 -12.10 -6.99
C ILE A 123 -34.56 -12.21 -7.87
N PHE A 124 -34.23 -11.13 -8.57
CA PHE A 124 -33.01 -11.05 -9.36
C PHE A 124 -31.84 -10.56 -8.50
N ILE A 125 -30.69 -11.22 -8.65
CA ILE A 125 -29.47 -10.92 -7.90
C ILE A 125 -28.32 -10.69 -8.88
N ASN A 126 -27.61 -9.59 -8.68
CA ASN A 126 -26.42 -9.22 -9.44
C ASN A 126 -25.18 -9.61 -8.65
N PHE A 127 -24.54 -10.70 -9.03
CA PHE A 127 -23.30 -11.13 -8.42
C PHE A 127 -22.11 -10.39 -9.02
N GLU A 128 -21.26 -9.82 -8.17
CA GLU A 128 -20.00 -9.18 -8.53
C GLU A 128 -18.89 -10.23 -8.52
N LEU A 129 -18.54 -10.73 -9.70
CA LEU A 129 -17.55 -11.79 -9.88
C LEU A 129 -16.24 -11.29 -10.51
N GLN A 130 -15.99 -9.98 -10.50
CA GLN A 130 -14.72 -9.43 -10.97
C GLN A 130 -13.56 -9.88 -10.09
N TYR A 131 -12.55 -10.50 -10.70
CA TYR A 131 -11.27 -10.82 -10.05
C TYR A 131 -10.47 -9.55 -9.78
N PHE A 132 -9.81 -9.51 -8.63
CA PHE A 132 -8.86 -8.44 -8.33
C PHE A 132 -7.45 -8.88 -8.70
N PRO A 133 -6.63 -8.01 -9.32
CA PRO A 133 -5.23 -8.33 -9.52
C PRO A 133 -4.54 -8.44 -8.15
N GLU A 134 -3.61 -9.39 -8.03
CA GLU A 134 -2.69 -9.39 -6.88
C GLU A 134 -1.79 -8.17 -6.97
N SER A 135 -1.58 -7.47 -5.86
CA SER A 135 -0.73 -6.30 -5.85
C SER A 135 0.74 -6.73 -6.06
N PRO A 136 1.44 -6.23 -7.09
CA PRO A 136 2.86 -6.54 -7.30
C PRO A 136 3.77 -5.87 -6.26
N THR A 137 3.20 -5.14 -5.30
CA THR A 137 3.92 -4.24 -4.41
C THR A 137 4.76 -5.02 -3.39
N GLN A 138 6.08 -5.01 -3.58
CA GLN A 138 7.03 -5.72 -2.72
C GLN A 138 7.43 -4.88 -1.51
N VAL A 139 6.47 -4.62 -0.62
CA VAL A 139 6.70 -3.89 0.64
C VAL A 139 7.85 -4.49 1.47
N GLY A 140 8.03 -5.82 1.40
CA GLY A 140 9.11 -6.52 2.10
C GLY A 140 10.51 -6.02 1.75
N GLN A 141 10.71 -5.46 0.56
CA GLN A 141 12.01 -4.90 0.18
C GLN A 141 12.32 -3.58 0.89
N LEU A 142 11.32 -2.79 1.32
CA LEU A 142 11.54 -1.55 2.10
C LEU A 142 12.04 -1.85 3.52
N GLN A 143 11.68 -2.99 4.08
CA GLN A 143 11.93 -3.31 5.49
C GLN A 143 13.43 -3.30 5.85
N PRO A 144 14.35 -3.90 5.06
CA PRO A 144 15.79 -3.77 5.30
C PRO A 144 16.31 -2.32 5.32
N LEU A 145 15.83 -1.43 4.43
CA LEU A 145 16.27 -0.03 4.41
C LEU A 145 15.87 0.70 5.69
N VAL A 146 14.62 0.52 6.11
CA VAL A 146 14.08 1.18 7.31
C VAL A 146 14.66 0.56 8.59
N LEU A 147 14.94 -0.75 8.62
CA LEU A 147 15.63 -1.40 9.74
C LEU A 147 17.04 -0.84 9.97
N GLN A 148 17.75 -0.49 8.89
CA GLN A 148 19.13 -0.03 8.97
C GLN A 148 19.25 1.46 9.29
N GLN A 149 18.38 2.30 8.73
CA GLN A 149 18.52 3.76 8.76
C GLN A 149 17.28 4.50 9.26
N GLY A 150 16.19 3.79 9.55
CA GLY A 150 14.95 4.39 10.01
C GLY A 150 15.00 4.75 11.49
N SER A 151 14.19 5.73 11.86
CA SER A 151 13.86 5.95 13.27
C SER A 151 12.98 4.82 13.83
N THR A 152 12.94 4.62 15.14
CA THR A 152 12.07 3.64 15.80
C THR A 152 10.58 3.76 15.38
N PRO A 153 9.99 4.98 15.28
CA PRO A 153 8.64 5.13 14.73
C PRO A 153 8.51 4.64 13.27
N ALA A 154 9.52 4.91 12.43
CA ALA A 154 9.54 4.42 11.04
C ALA A 154 9.62 2.89 10.99
N LEU A 155 10.44 2.27 11.85
CA LEU A 155 10.53 0.81 11.98
C LEU A 155 9.18 0.18 12.38
N ARG A 156 8.48 0.83 13.30
CA ARG A 156 7.14 0.40 13.71
C ARG A 156 6.15 0.47 12.55
N ALA A 157 6.15 1.58 11.80
CA ALA A 157 5.27 1.79 10.66
C ALA A 157 5.54 0.80 9.52
N ILE A 158 6.81 0.54 9.15
CA ILE A 158 7.12 -0.43 8.09
C ILE A 158 6.73 -1.86 8.49
N THR A 159 6.85 -2.22 9.77
CA THR A 159 6.44 -3.55 10.25
C THR A 159 4.94 -3.74 10.08
N ALA A 160 4.15 -2.75 10.52
CA ALA A 160 2.70 -2.75 10.35
C ALA A 160 2.27 -2.70 8.87
N LEU A 161 3.04 -2.00 8.02
CA LEU A 161 2.80 -1.94 6.58
C LEU A 161 3.07 -3.30 5.89
N VAL A 162 4.17 -3.97 6.22
CA VAL A 162 4.51 -5.31 5.70
C VAL A 162 3.42 -6.31 6.08
N GLU A 163 3.00 -6.31 7.35
CA GLU A 163 1.92 -7.18 7.84
C GLU A 163 0.60 -6.89 7.11
N SER A 164 0.19 -5.62 7.05
CA SER A 164 -1.07 -5.21 6.41
C SER A 164 -1.10 -5.55 4.92
N ASN A 165 0.03 -5.40 4.22
CA ASN A 165 0.15 -5.78 2.81
C ASN A 165 0.06 -7.29 2.60
N GLY A 166 0.68 -8.08 3.48
CA GLY A 166 0.55 -9.54 3.48
C GLY A 166 -0.91 -9.98 3.69
N LEU A 167 -1.60 -9.38 4.66
CA LEU A 167 -3.01 -9.63 4.94
C LEU A 167 -3.92 -9.21 3.78
N LEU A 168 -3.64 -8.08 3.12
CA LEU A 168 -4.37 -7.65 1.93
C LEU A 168 -4.24 -8.65 0.78
N ASN A 169 -3.02 -9.08 0.47
CA ASN A 169 -2.76 -10.05 -0.60
C ASN A 169 -3.45 -11.39 -0.31
N GLU A 170 -3.44 -11.85 0.93
CA GLU A 170 -4.16 -13.07 1.32
C GLU A 170 -5.68 -12.91 1.18
N ALA A 171 -6.24 -11.78 1.61
CA ALA A 171 -7.68 -11.52 1.47
C ALA A 171 -8.11 -11.45 0.00
N VAL A 172 -7.29 -10.86 -0.88
CA VAL A 172 -7.51 -10.83 -2.33
C VAL A 172 -7.48 -12.25 -2.91
N ARG A 173 -6.47 -13.05 -2.53
CA ARG A 173 -6.32 -14.44 -2.96
C ARG A 173 -7.55 -15.27 -2.58
N LEU A 174 -7.94 -15.23 -1.30
CA LEU A 174 -9.11 -15.94 -0.79
C LEU A 174 -10.38 -15.50 -1.51
N ARG A 175 -10.61 -14.19 -1.69
CA ARG A 175 -11.75 -13.68 -2.44
C ARG A 175 -11.80 -14.28 -3.85
N ASN A 176 -10.69 -14.23 -4.58
CA ASN A 176 -10.58 -14.74 -5.94
C ASN A 176 -10.77 -16.27 -6.00
N GLU A 177 -10.27 -17.02 -5.01
CA GLU A 177 -10.48 -18.47 -4.91
C GLU A 177 -11.97 -18.82 -4.81
N TYR A 178 -12.72 -18.11 -3.97
CA TYR A 178 -14.18 -18.28 -3.85
C TYR A 178 -14.94 -17.84 -5.10
N LEU A 179 -14.47 -16.84 -5.82
CA LEU A 179 -15.03 -16.53 -7.15
C LEU A 179 -14.93 -17.73 -8.09
N GLY A 180 -13.82 -18.46 -8.07
CA GLY A 180 -13.68 -19.69 -8.83
C GLY A 180 -14.68 -20.77 -8.42
N VAL A 181 -14.96 -20.92 -7.11
CA VAL A 181 -16.00 -21.85 -6.60
C VAL A 181 -17.38 -21.48 -7.16
N PHE A 182 -17.69 -20.19 -7.18
CA PHE A 182 -18.94 -19.67 -7.71
C PHE A 182 -19.07 -19.88 -9.23
N GLU A 183 -18.02 -19.60 -10.00
CA GLU A 183 -17.99 -19.81 -11.45
C GLU A 183 -18.16 -21.29 -11.83
N ARG A 184 -17.54 -22.20 -11.07
CA ARG A 184 -17.68 -23.65 -11.27
C ARG A 184 -18.98 -24.23 -10.70
N LYS A 185 -19.79 -23.41 -10.01
CA LYS A 185 -21.03 -23.82 -9.33
C LYS A 185 -20.80 -24.96 -8.33
N GLU A 186 -19.65 -24.98 -7.68
CA GLU A 186 -19.26 -25.96 -6.66
C GLU A 186 -19.91 -25.62 -5.31
N ILE A 187 -21.24 -25.49 -5.30
CA ILE A 187 -22.01 -25.14 -4.12
C ILE A 187 -22.32 -26.43 -3.33
N PRO A 188 -21.94 -26.54 -2.04
CA PRO A 188 -22.31 -27.69 -1.23
C PRO A 188 -23.84 -27.81 -1.14
N SER A 189 -24.35 -29.04 -1.14
CA SER A 189 -25.80 -29.34 -1.28
C SER A 189 -26.72 -28.72 -0.24
N ARG A 190 -26.17 -28.22 0.87
CA ARG A 190 -26.89 -27.62 2.02
C ARG A 190 -26.95 -26.10 1.97
N PHE A 191 -26.28 -25.48 1.00
CA PHE A 191 -26.27 -24.03 0.82
C PHE A 191 -26.84 -23.70 -0.55
N THR A 192 -27.51 -22.56 -0.63
CA THR A 192 -27.74 -21.91 -1.93
C THR A 192 -26.52 -21.06 -2.31
N TYR A 193 -26.46 -20.67 -3.57
CA TYR A 193 -25.42 -19.77 -4.05
C TYR A 193 -25.43 -18.44 -3.27
N GLN A 194 -26.63 -17.91 -3.00
CA GLN A 194 -26.85 -16.67 -2.25
C GLN A 194 -26.36 -16.80 -0.80
N ASP A 195 -26.56 -17.95 -0.17
CA ASP A 195 -26.15 -18.18 1.21
C ASP A 195 -24.63 -18.08 1.35
N LEU A 196 -23.88 -18.71 0.43
CA LEU A 196 -22.43 -18.63 0.41
C LEU A 196 -21.92 -17.24 0.01
N TYR A 197 -22.51 -16.65 -1.03
CA TYR A 197 -22.08 -15.38 -1.57
C TYR A 197 -22.27 -14.25 -0.55
N PHE A 198 -23.44 -14.13 0.09
CA PHE A 198 -23.69 -13.07 1.08
C PHE A 198 -23.28 -13.43 2.51
N GLY A 199 -22.88 -14.67 2.73
CA GLY A 199 -22.58 -15.24 4.03
C GLY A 199 -23.80 -15.26 4.94
N LEU A 200 -24.92 -15.83 4.47
CA LEU A 200 -26.19 -15.93 5.19
C LEU A 200 -26.29 -17.23 5.98
N VAL A 201 -27.21 -17.26 6.95
CA VAL A 201 -27.50 -18.45 7.73
C VAL A 201 -28.36 -19.39 6.87
N ALA A 202 -27.86 -20.60 6.62
CA ALA A 202 -28.58 -21.70 6.02
C ALA A 202 -28.99 -22.73 7.08
N GLN A 203 -29.71 -23.79 6.67
CA GLN A 203 -30.23 -24.82 7.59
C GLN A 203 -29.16 -25.49 8.46
N ASP A 204 -27.95 -25.66 7.93
CA ASP A 204 -26.83 -26.36 8.60
C ASP A 204 -25.72 -25.41 9.09
N GLY A 205 -26.01 -24.12 9.20
CA GLY A 205 -25.09 -23.12 9.73
C GLY A 205 -24.79 -21.99 8.75
N ARG A 206 -23.63 -21.35 8.91
CA ARG A 206 -23.28 -20.12 8.20
C ARG A 206 -21.86 -20.22 7.68
N ASN A 207 -21.67 -20.12 6.37
CA ASN A 207 -20.35 -19.94 5.79
C ASN A 207 -20.16 -18.43 5.51
N GLN A 208 -19.13 -17.82 6.10
CA GLN A 208 -18.85 -16.40 5.89
C GLN A 208 -17.58 -16.15 5.08
N GLN A 209 -16.92 -17.18 4.56
CA GLN A 209 -15.54 -17.07 4.07
C GLN A 209 -15.41 -16.01 2.96
N PHE A 210 -16.27 -16.05 1.94
CA PHE A 210 -16.29 -15.02 0.89
C PHE A 210 -16.68 -13.64 1.45
N SER A 211 -17.77 -13.54 2.22
CA SER A 211 -18.23 -12.27 2.78
C SER A 211 -17.18 -11.60 3.68
N SER A 212 -16.45 -12.39 4.46
CA SER A 212 -15.36 -11.95 5.32
C SER A 212 -14.14 -11.55 4.50
N ALA A 213 -13.83 -12.26 3.39
CA ALA A 213 -12.77 -11.86 2.48
C ALA A 213 -13.07 -10.50 1.82
N VAL A 214 -14.31 -10.25 1.36
CA VAL A 214 -14.72 -8.94 0.82
C VAL A 214 -14.53 -7.83 1.85
N ALA A 215 -14.97 -8.05 3.09
CA ALA A 215 -14.77 -7.07 4.17
C ALA A 215 -13.28 -6.86 4.50
N ALA A 216 -12.50 -7.95 4.53
CA ALA A 216 -11.08 -7.95 4.82
C ALA A 216 -10.28 -7.18 3.77
N VAL A 217 -10.53 -7.38 2.46
CA VAL A 217 -9.85 -6.64 1.39
C VAL A 217 -9.98 -5.13 1.60
N SER A 218 -11.20 -4.65 1.86
CA SER A 218 -11.41 -3.21 2.12
C SER A 218 -10.72 -2.74 3.39
N SER A 219 -10.78 -3.50 4.48
CA SER A 219 -10.15 -3.10 5.75
C SER A 219 -8.61 -3.07 5.67
N TYR A 220 -8.01 -4.06 5.01
CA TYR A 220 -6.56 -4.14 4.85
C TYR A 220 -6.04 -3.14 3.82
N THR A 221 -6.83 -2.80 2.81
CA THR A 221 -6.53 -1.66 1.90
C THR A 221 -6.38 -0.36 2.69
N ASP A 222 -7.31 -0.08 3.61
CA ASP A 222 -7.21 1.08 4.49
C ASP A 222 -5.95 1.02 5.37
N ASN A 223 -5.60 -0.16 5.91
CA ASN A 223 -4.41 -0.29 6.74
C ASN A 223 -3.13 0.01 5.94
N VAL A 224 -3.03 -0.48 4.70
CA VAL A 224 -1.88 -0.21 3.82
C VAL A 224 -1.79 1.28 3.50
N LEU A 225 -2.90 1.94 3.17
CA LEU A 225 -2.94 3.40 2.97
C LEU A 225 -2.47 4.16 4.21
N TYR A 226 -2.96 3.77 5.39
CA TYR A 226 -2.58 4.43 6.63
C TYR A 226 -1.09 4.27 6.90
N PHE A 227 -0.56 3.05 6.94
CA PHE A 227 0.82 2.81 7.35
C PHE A 227 1.85 3.27 6.33
N SER A 228 1.54 3.25 5.03
CA SER A 228 2.42 3.83 3.99
C SER A 228 2.55 5.35 4.13
N LYS A 229 1.44 6.05 4.38
CA LYS A 229 1.45 7.48 4.72
C LYS A 229 2.23 7.76 6.00
N ARG A 230 1.97 7.03 7.09
CA ARG A 230 2.67 7.20 8.36
C ARG A 230 4.17 6.93 8.24
N LEU A 231 4.57 5.97 7.42
CA LEU A 231 5.98 5.72 7.13
C LEU A 231 6.62 6.92 6.41
N CYS A 232 5.93 7.55 5.45
CA CYS A 232 6.40 8.81 4.83
C CYS A 232 6.62 9.90 5.89
N ASP A 233 5.67 10.09 6.81
CA ASP A 233 5.75 11.09 7.88
C ASP A 233 6.97 10.85 8.77
N PHE A 234 7.15 9.61 9.26
CA PHE A 234 8.24 9.28 10.18
C PHE A 234 9.62 9.33 9.53
N LEU A 235 9.74 8.89 8.27
CA LEU A 235 10.98 9.00 7.51
C LEU A 235 11.32 10.46 7.22
N SER A 236 10.34 11.28 6.84
CA SER A 236 10.55 12.73 6.62
C SER A 236 11.01 13.43 7.89
N LEU A 237 10.37 13.15 9.03
CA LEU A 237 10.76 13.70 10.33
C LEU A 237 12.17 13.24 10.75
N HIS A 238 12.53 11.99 10.44
CA HIS A 238 13.89 11.50 10.69
C HIS A 238 14.92 12.18 9.78
N GLY A 239 14.63 12.32 8.47
CA GLY A 239 15.46 13.04 7.52
C GLY A 239 15.72 14.49 7.93
N GLU A 240 14.71 15.20 8.44
CA GLU A 240 14.88 16.56 8.97
C GLU A 240 15.80 16.62 10.21
N ARG A 241 15.79 15.59 11.06
CA ARG A 241 16.75 15.48 12.17
C ARG A 241 18.18 15.27 11.64
N LEU A 242 18.37 14.36 10.68
CA LEU A 242 19.68 14.11 10.07
C LEU A 242 20.23 15.34 9.35
N LYS A 243 19.37 16.09 8.66
CA LYS A 243 19.73 17.36 8.01
C LYS A 243 20.20 18.41 9.01
N LYS A 244 19.55 18.49 10.19
CA LYS A 244 20.02 19.36 11.29
C LYS A 244 21.40 18.92 11.79
N GLU A 245 21.64 17.62 11.95
CA GLU A 245 22.98 17.12 12.32
C GLU A 245 24.03 17.38 11.23
N LEU A 246 23.66 17.24 9.95
CA LEU A 246 24.54 17.54 8.82
C LEU A 246 24.97 19.00 8.83
N SER A 247 24.04 19.92 9.10
CA SER A 247 24.34 21.36 9.15
C SER A 247 25.36 21.75 10.22
N LYS A 248 25.54 20.92 11.26
CA LYS A 248 26.55 21.12 12.31
C LYS A 248 27.95 20.71 11.87
N VAL A 249 28.07 19.80 10.90
CA VAL A 249 29.34 19.21 10.46
C VAL A 249 29.75 19.62 9.04
N SER A 250 28.81 20.12 8.23
CA SER A 250 29.02 20.50 6.84
C SER A 250 28.04 21.60 6.40
N GLY A 251 28.47 22.46 5.48
CA GLY A 251 27.59 23.43 4.79
C GLY A 251 26.84 22.83 3.59
N GLU A 252 27.00 21.53 3.31
CA GLU A 252 26.30 20.85 2.22
C GLU A 252 24.79 20.88 2.41
N ARG A 253 24.07 21.20 1.33
CA ARG A 253 22.61 21.25 1.32
C ARG A 253 22.07 19.97 0.71
N VAL A 254 21.39 19.17 1.54
CA VAL A 254 20.62 18.01 1.08
C VAL A 254 19.13 18.26 1.34
N GLY A 255 18.31 17.99 0.34
CA GLY A 255 16.86 18.10 0.42
C GLY A 255 16.24 16.86 1.07
N ILE A 256 15.11 17.05 1.75
CA ILE A 256 14.25 15.96 2.24
C ILE A 256 13.04 15.90 1.32
N VAL A 257 12.74 14.72 0.80
CA VAL A 257 11.53 14.49 0.00
C VAL A 257 10.32 14.52 0.92
N GLN A 258 9.28 15.22 0.51
CA GLN A 258 8.00 15.28 1.21
C GLN A 258 6.87 15.20 0.18
N PHE A 259 5.81 14.49 0.53
CA PHE A 259 4.60 14.38 -0.27
C PHE A 259 3.43 15.06 0.44
N ASN A 260 2.52 15.63 -0.33
CA ASN A 260 1.37 16.34 0.20
C ASN A 260 0.13 15.45 0.13
N PHE A 261 -0.38 15.06 1.31
CA PHE A 261 -1.58 14.22 1.43
C PHE A 261 -2.87 15.01 1.67
N LYS A 262 -2.84 16.35 1.65
CA LYS A 262 -4.03 17.16 2.00
C LYS A 262 -5.23 16.87 1.11
N GLU A 263 -5.04 16.78 -0.20
CA GLU A 263 -6.15 16.57 -1.14
C GLU A 263 -6.85 15.24 -0.88
N VAL A 264 -6.09 14.17 -0.61
CA VAL A 264 -6.65 12.84 -0.34
C VAL A 264 -7.31 12.76 1.04
N GLU A 265 -6.82 13.53 2.02
CA GLU A 265 -7.43 13.68 3.34
C GLU A 265 -8.74 14.47 3.27
N GLU A 266 -8.77 15.60 2.55
CA GLU A 266 -9.95 16.45 2.37
C GLU A 266 -11.08 15.71 1.63
N LYS A 267 -10.73 14.83 0.70
CA LYS A 267 -11.69 13.96 -0.01
C LYS A 267 -12.13 12.74 0.81
N GLY A 268 -11.61 12.54 2.02
CA GLY A 268 -11.94 11.39 2.86
C GLY A 268 -11.47 10.04 2.28
N LEU A 269 -10.47 10.05 1.41
CA LEU A 269 -9.94 8.84 0.76
C LEU A 269 -8.96 8.09 1.67
N CYS A 270 -8.27 8.82 2.55
CA CYS A 270 -7.51 8.28 3.65
C CYS A 270 -8.45 7.73 4.73
N PRO A 271 -8.07 6.61 5.38
CA PRO A 271 -8.86 6.10 6.48
C PRO A 271 -8.82 7.05 7.69
N PRO A 272 -9.90 7.09 8.49
CA PRO A 272 -10.02 7.98 9.64
C PRO A 272 -8.93 7.70 10.68
N PRO A 273 -8.23 8.74 11.20
CA PRO A 273 -7.18 8.56 12.21
C PRO A 273 -7.66 7.82 13.47
N GLU A 274 -8.92 7.98 13.84
CA GLU A 274 -9.55 7.40 15.03
C GLU A 274 -9.46 5.86 15.02
N LYS A 275 -9.51 5.23 13.84
CA LYS A 275 -9.37 3.76 13.69
C LYS A 275 -8.01 3.25 14.18
N TYR A 276 -6.98 4.09 14.16
CA TYR A 276 -5.60 3.72 14.47
C TYR A 276 -5.10 4.33 15.78
N GLN A 277 -5.98 4.99 16.55
CA GLN A 277 -5.58 5.65 17.79
C GLN A 277 -4.95 4.68 18.78
N ALA A 278 -5.50 3.48 18.96
CA ALA A 278 -4.90 2.46 19.83
C ALA A 278 -3.50 2.02 19.35
N TRP A 279 -3.26 2.04 18.04
CA TRP A 279 -1.92 1.82 17.51
C TRP A 279 -1.05 3.03 17.84
N GLU A 280 -1.43 4.26 17.51
CA GLU A 280 -0.63 5.46 17.82
C GLU A 280 -0.27 5.53 19.33
N ASP A 281 -1.26 5.37 20.21
CA ASP A 281 -1.10 5.43 21.68
C ASP A 281 -0.27 4.27 22.25
N GLY A 282 -0.21 3.13 21.54
CA GLY A 282 0.56 1.95 21.93
C GLY A 282 2.09 2.15 21.89
N TYR A 283 2.58 3.34 21.52
CA TYR A 283 4.01 3.65 21.47
C TYR A 283 4.32 4.99 22.14
N ALA A 284 5.33 4.98 23.00
CA ALA A 284 5.90 6.18 23.58
C ALA A 284 7.43 6.07 23.64
N GLU A 285 8.14 7.10 23.17
CA GLU A 285 9.59 7.19 23.35
C GLU A 285 9.93 7.61 24.78
N VAL A 286 10.27 6.62 25.61
CA VAL A 286 10.69 6.86 27.00
C VAL A 286 12.11 7.40 27.02
N HIS A 287 12.24 8.72 27.11
CA HIS A 287 13.51 9.37 27.39
C HIS A 287 13.77 9.28 28.91
N ARG A 288 14.55 8.29 29.35
CA ARG A 288 15.01 8.24 30.75
C ARG A 288 15.94 9.42 31.00
N HIS A 289 15.45 10.47 31.66
CA HIS A 289 16.35 11.48 32.20
C HIS A 289 17.26 10.84 33.25
N PRO A 290 18.56 11.17 33.24
CA PRO A 290 19.48 10.67 34.26
C PRO A 290 18.98 11.03 35.66
N TRP A 291 19.03 10.06 36.57
CA TRP A 291 18.49 10.16 37.95
C TRP A 291 19.01 11.37 38.73
N TRP A 292 20.22 11.87 38.40
CA TRP A 292 20.83 13.04 39.02
C TRP A 292 20.17 14.38 38.65
N ARG A 293 19.36 14.46 37.58
CA ARG A 293 18.60 15.68 37.23
C ARG A 293 17.29 15.86 38.01
N ARG A 294 16.88 14.89 38.83
CA ARG A 294 15.69 15.01 39.72
C ARG A 294 15.94 15.84 40.98
N TRP A 295 17.20 16.09 41.35
CA TRP A 295 17.58 16.73 42.62
C TRP A 295 18.01 18.20 42.49
N CYS A 296 17.83 18.81 41.31
CA CYS A 296 18.18 20.22 41.06
C CYS A 296 16.96 21.12 40.84
N ARG A 297 15.82 20.83 41.47
CA ARG A 297 14.70 21.76 41.58
C ARG A 297 14.40 22.04 43.04
#